data_AF-A3WSS4-F1
#
_entry.id   AF-A3WSS4-F1
#
_cell.length_a   1.000
_cell.length_b   1.000
_cell.length_c   1.000
_cell.angle_alpha   90.00
_cell.angle_beta   90.00
_cell.angle_gamma   90.00
#
_symmetry.space_group_name_H-M   'P 1'
#
loop_
_entity.id
_entity.type
_entity.pdbx_description
1 polymer ?
#
loop_
_entity_poly.entity_id
_entity_poly.type
_entity_poly.pdbx_seq_one_letter_code
_entity_poly.pdbx_strand_id
1 'polypeptide(L)'
;MISFENASLGLPSFVRPRPEPYQSDGPFGQFVFWLPGKTGNDALDHALGRQHFETALTFARAIQSNTFLAFVFGGICQHGAGSMERGFIEALSTRATFGRLPGMITEDEAFELFSATGTTEDEVRFGETEARDYLTLARETQCPEVIAALMESIVRCEMRHGSLSFFWTVCGAAYLGALN
;
A
#
# COMPACT_ATOMS: atom_id res chain seq x y z
N MET A 1 -14.42 13.18 -27.27
CA MET A 1 -15.03 13.97 -26.18
C MET A 1 -14.33 13.53 -24.91
N ILE A 2 -13.35 14.30 -24.44
CA ILE A 2 -12.53 13.93 -23.28
C ILE A 2 -13.31 14.39 -22.06
N SER A 3 -13.85 13.45 -21.27
CA SER A 3 -14.52 13.78 -20.00
C SER A 3 -13.49 14.41 -19.05
N PHE A 4 -13.77 15.63 -18.62
CA PHE A 4 -12.96 16.48 -17.76
C PHE A 4 -13.14 16.17 -16.26
N GLU A 5 -13.61 14.97 -15.89
CA GLU A 5 -13.92 14.66 -14.48
C GLU A 5 -12.71 14.23 -13.63
N ASN A 6 -11.55 13.95 -14.21
CA ASN A 6 -10.36 13.57 -13.41
C ASN A 6 -9.71 14.76 -12.67
N ALA A 7 -9.99 16.00 -13.07
CA ALA A 7 -9.41 17.18 -12.43
C ALA A 7 -10.13 17.58 -11.12
N SER A 8 -11.35 17.10 -10.87
CA SER A 8 -12.17 17.54 -9.72
C SER A 8 -11.90 16.80 -8.42
N LEU A 9 -11.26 15.62 -8.46
CA LEU A 9 -10.96 14.81 -7.27
C LEU A 9 -9.53 14.97 -6.74
N GLY A 10 -8.63 15.63 -7.48
CA GLY A 10 -7.24 15.80 -7.07
C GLY A 10 -6.47 14.48 -6.90
N LEU A 11 -6.87 13.41 -7.60
CA LEU A 11 -6.27 12.08 -7.49
C LEU A 11 -4.78 12.09 -7.88
N PRO A 12 -3.93 11.26 -7.24
CA PRO A 12 -2.56 11.05 -7.69
C PRO A 12 -2.51 10.60 -9.16
N SER A 13 -1.50 11.05 -9.90
CA SER A 13 -1.41 10.83 -11.36
C SER A 13 -1.34 9.35 -11.78
N PHE A 14 -0.94 8.46 -10.87
CA PHE A 14 -0.89 7.01 -11.09
C PHE A 14 -2.20 6.29 -10.72
N VAL A 15 -3.23 7.03 -10.27
CA VAL A 15 -4.59 6.51 -10.04
C VAL A 15 -5.48 6.93 -11.20
N ARG A 16 -6.25 5.98 -11.74
CA ARG A 16 -7.15 6.20 -12.88
C ARG A 16 -8.52 5.55 -12.63
N PRO A 17 -9.62 6.12 -13.11
CA PRO A 17 -10.89 5.39 -13.20
C PRO A 17 -10.71 4.13 -14.04
N ARG A 18 -11.36 3.03 -13.65
CA ARG A 18 -11.44 1.82 -14.47
C ARG A 18 -12.31 2.09 -15.69
N PRO A 19 -11.96 1.57 -16.87
CA PRO A 19 -12.82 1.67 -18.05
C PRO A 19 -14.12 0.87 -17.83
N GLU A 20 -15.27 1.48 -18.08
CA GLU A 20 -16.60 0.86 -17.95
C GLU A 20 -16.75 -0.41 -18.83
N PRO A 21 -17.64 -1.36 -18.45
CA PRO A 21 -18.51 -1.39 -17.28
C PRO A 21 -17.89 -2.20 -16.13
N TYR A 22 -17.50 -1.54 -15.03
CA TYR A 22 -17.15 -2.23 -13.78
C TYR A 22 -18.32 -2.15 -12.79
N GLN A 23 -18.86 -3.31 -12.42
CA GLN A 23 -19.81 -3.44 -11.31
C GLN A 23 -18.99 -3.78 -10.05
N SER A 24 -18.73 -2.79 -9.21
CA SER A 24 -18.18 -3.01 -7.87
C SER A 24 -18.88 -2.08 -6.91
N ASP A 25 -19.40 -2.65 -5.81
CA ASP A 25 -20.24 -1.96 -4.83
C ASP A 25 -19.45 -1.07 -3.85
N GLY A 26 -18.14 -0.86 -4.07
CA GLY A 26 -17.26 -0.10 -3.19
C GLY A 26 -16.68 1.17 -3.82
N PRO A 27 -16.48 2.26 -3.03
CA PRO A 27 -15.98 3.55 -3.55
C PRO A 27 -14.57 3.48 -4.15
N PHE A 28 -13.80 2.45 -3.81
CA PHE A 28 -12.44 2.20 -4.32
C PHE A 28 -12.41 1.17 -5.46
N GLY A 29 -13.47 0.39 -5.69
CA GLY A 29 -13.51 -0.62 -6.75
C GLY A 29 -13.56 -0.05 -8.17
N GLN A 30 -13.93 1.22 -8.30
CA GLN A 30 -14.00 1.97 -9.55
C GLN A 30 -12.65 2.49 -10.07
N PHE A 31 -11.55 2.30 -9.33
CA PHE A 31 -10.23 2.82 -9.69
C PHE A 31 -9.18 1.72 -9.93
N VAL A 32 -8.21 2.03 -10.78
CA VAL A 32 -6.90 1.39 -10.87
C VAL A 32 -5.94 2.24 -10.05
N PHE A 33 -5.35 1.68 -8.99
CA PHE A 33 -4.52 2.43 -8.05
C PHE A 33 -3.03 2.48 -8.38
N TRP A 34 -2.61 1.75 -9.42
CA TRP A 34 -1.22 1.76 -9.88
C TRP A 34 -1.14 1.68 -11.40
N LEU A 35 -1.06 2.84 -12.04
CA LEU A 35 -0.80 2.96 -13.48
C LEU A 35 0.13 4.15 -13.76
N PRO A 36 1.36 4.15 -13.21
CA PRO A 36 2.31 5.23 -13.44
C PRO A 36 2.89 5.19 -14.86
N GLY A 37 3.30 6.36 -15.36
CA GLY A 37 4.08 6.44 -16.60
C GLY A 37 5.54 6.09 -16.32
N LYS A 38 6.07 5.06 -16.98
CA LYS A 38 7.48 4.65 -16.85
C LYS A 38 8.36 5.41 -17.86
N THR A 39 9.56 5.78 -17.42
CA THR A 39 10.56 6.45 -18.27
C THR A 39 11.44 5.44 -19.00
N GLY A 40 11.58 4.22 -18.46
CA GLY A 40 12.48 3.19 -18.97
C GLY A 40 13.93 3.35 -18.49
N ASN A 41 14.20 4.30 -17.60
CA ASN A 41 15.49 4.45 -16.92
C ASN A 41 15.32 4.07 -15.45
N ASP A 42 15.99 3.01 -15.01
CA ASP A 42 15.80 2.44 -13.67
C ASP A 42 16.03 3.44 -12.54
N ALA A 43 17.06 4.29 -12.63
CA ALA A 43 17.36 5.27 -11.60
C ALA A 43 16.29 6.37 -11.52
N LEU A 44 15.80 6.84 -12.67
CA LEU A 44 14.71 7.82 -12.72
C LEU A 44 13.38 7.22 -12.27
N ASP A 45 13.07 6.00 -12.71
CA ASP A 45 11.85 5.29 -12.34
C ASP A 45 11.82 5.00 -10.83
N HIS A 46 12.96 4.62 -10.23
CA HIS A 46 13.10 4.48 -8.78
C HIS A 46 12.83 5.80 -8.03
N ALA A 47 13.44 6.90 -8.47
CA ALA A 47 13.20 8.22 -7.90
C ALA A 47 11.72 8.66 -8.03
N LEU A 48 11.08 8.38 -9.17
CA LEU A 48 9.65 8.62 -9.38
C LEU A 48 8.79 7.77 -8.44
N GLY A 49 9.16 6.52 -8.19
CA GLY A 49 8.51 5.66 -7.20
C GLY A 49 8.43 6.30 -5.81
N ARG A 50 9.56 6.87 -5.35
CA ARG A 50 9.62 7.62 -4.09
C ARG A 50 8.71 8.84 -4.09
N GLN A 51 8.64 9.58 -5.20
CA GLN A 51 7.74 10.72 -5.36
C GLN A 51 6.26 10.31 -5.38
N HIS A 52 5.95 9.17 -6.00
CA HIS A 52 4.59 8.62 -6.00
C HIS A 52 4.14 8.22 -4.61
N PHE A 53 5.03 7.68 -3.78
CA PHE A 53 4.74 7.44 -2.36
C PHE A 53 4.38 8.73 -1.62
N GLU A 54 5.19 9.79 -1.73
CA GLU A 54 4.89 11.07 -1.06
C GLU A 54 3.59 11.71 -1.57
N THR A 55 3.29 11.55 -2.86
CA THR A 55 2.01 11.98 -3.45
C THR A 55 0.84 11.15 -2.87
N ALA A 56 1.00 9.84 -2.79
CA ALA A 56 -0.01 8.93 -2.21
C ALA A 56 -0.30 9.27 -0.75
N LEU A 57 0.76 9.52 0.03
CA LEU A 57 0.68 9.87 1.44
C LEU A 57 -0.01 11.23 1.65
N THR A 58 0.32 12.22 0.82
CA THR A 58 -0.33 13.53 0.84
C THR A 58 -1.83 13.40 0.56
N PHE A 59 -2.19 12.62 -0.46
CA PHE A 59 -3.59 12.38 -0.80
C PHE A 59 -4.33 11.62 0.32
N ALA A 60 -3.75 10.54 0.84
CA ALA A 60 -4.30 9.77 1.96
C ALA A 60 -4.64 10.66 3.17
N ARG A 61 -3.76 11.61 3.50
CA ARG A 61 -3.98 12.60 4.56
C ARG A 61 -5.12 13.57 4.24
N ALA A 62 -5.17 14.06 3.00
CA ALA A 62 -6.21 15.00 2.57
C ALA A 62 -7.62 14.38 2.68
N ILE A 63 -7.76 13.09 2.37
CA ILE A 63 -9.03 12.35 2.49
C ILE A 63 -9.21 11.64 3.84
N GLN A 64 -8.27 11.81 4.78
CA GLN A 64 -8.27 11.17 6.10
C GLN A 64 -8.43 9.63 6.05
N SER A 65 -7.84 8.99 5.04
CA SER A 65 -7.93 7.55 4.83
C SER A 65 -6.61 6.86 5.14
N ASN A 66 -6.61 6.01 6.17
CA ASN A 66 -5.48 5.12 6.49
C ASN A 66 -5.37 3.91 5.54
N THR A 67 -6.39 3.64 4.73
CA THR A 67 -6.45 2.47 3.83
C THR A 67 -5.99 2.79 2.41
N PHE A 68 -5.94 4.05 2.01
CA PHE A 68 -5.56 4.44 0.64
C PHE A 68 -4.20 3.89 0.21
N LEU A 69 -3.19 3.93 1.08
CA LEU A 69 -1.87 3.38 0.78
C LEU A 69 -1.90 1.86 0.54
N ALA A 70 -2.77 1.13 1.26
CA ALA A 70 -2.94 -0.30 1.08
C ALA A 70 -3.59 -0.62 -0.28
N PHE A 71 -4.50 0.21 -0.78
CA PHE A 71 -5.05 0.07 -2.13
C PHE A 71 -3.99 0.33 -3.22
N VAL A 72 -3.15 1.35 -3.05
CA VAL A 72 -2.02 1.61 -3.96
C VAL A 72 -1.05 0.44 -3.97
N PHE A 73 -0.69 -0.08 -2.80
CA PHE A 73 0.19 -1.23 -2.70
C PHE A 73 -0.44 -2.51 -3.30
N GLY A 74 -1.74 -2.74 -3.08
CA GLY A 74 -2.47 -3.81 -3.74
C GLY A 74 -2.44 -3.70 -5.28
N GLY A 75 -2.44 -2.46 -5.81
CA GLY A 75 -2.17 -2.19 -7.22
C GLY A 75 -0.75 -2.59 -7.63
N ILE A 76 0.27 -2.22 -6.86
CA ILE A 76 1.67 -2.61 -7.10
C ILE A 76 1.82 -4.15 -7.19
N CYS A 77 1.16 -4.90 -6.30
CA CYS A 77 1.18 -6.36 -6.32
C CYS A 77 0.68 -6.98 -7.65
N GLN A 78 -0.18 -6.28 -8.40
CA GLN A 78 -0.68 -6.74 -9.70
C GLN A 78 0.30 -6.47 -10.86
N HIS A 79 1.25 -5.56 -10.68
CA HIS A 79 2.18 -5.11 -11.72
C HIS A 79 3.61 -5.63 -11.54
N GLY A 80 3.99 -6.08 -10.34
CA GLY A 80 5.30 -6.67 -10.04
C GLY A 80 6.34 -5.70 -9.47
N ALA A 81 7.54 -6.19 -9.14
CA ALA A 81 8.59 -5.47 -8.39
C ALA A 81 9.64 -4.78 -9.29
N GLY A 82 9.20 -3.88 -10.18
CA GLY A 82 10.07 -3.04 -11.00
C GLY A 82 10.79 -1.94 -10.21
N SER A 83 11.70 -1.21 -10.86
CA SER A 83 12.52 -0.16 -10.23
C SER A 83 11.68 0.94 -9.56
N MET A 84 10.57 1.32 -10.20
CA MET A 84 9.62 2.29 -9.64
C MET A 84 8.89 1.76 -8.41
N GLU A 85 8.39 0.53 -8.48
CA GLU A 85 7.69 -0.11 -7.37
C GLU A 85 8.64 -0.27 -6.16
N ARG A 86 9.92 -0.60 -6.38
CA ARG A 86 10.92 -0.65 -5.31
C ARG A 86 11.17 0.71 -4.66
N GLY A 87 11.29 1.78 -5.46
CA GLY A 87 11.41 3.14 -4.93
C GLY A 87 10.20 3.53 -4.05
N PHE A 88 8.99 3.13 -4.44
CA PHE A 88 7.79 3.31 -3.61
C PHE A 88 7.88 2.51 -2.31
N ILE A 89 8.24 1.22 -2.38
CA ILE A 89 8.35 0.31 -1.24
C ILE A 89 9.39 0.79 -0.22
N GLU A 90 10.56 1.24 -0.67
CA GLU A 90 11.61 1.78 0.20
C GLU A 90 11.14 3.02 0.97
N ALA A 91 10.49 3.95 0.27
CA ALA A 91 9.98 5.18 0.88
C ALA A 91 8.87 4.86 1.90
N LEU A 92 7.97 3.95 1.55
CA LEU A 92 6.92 3.45 2.43
C LEU A 92 7.49 2.77 3.68
N SER A 93 8.46 1.89 3.51
CA SER A 93 9.09 1.14 4.60
C SER A 93 9.82 2.08 5.55
N THR A 94 10.58 3.03 4.99
CA THR A 94 11.25 4.09 5.77
C THR A 94 10.25 4.85 6.63
N ARG A 95 9.12 5.29 6.03
CA ARG A 95 8.09 6.02 6.77
C ARG A 95 7.43 5.15 7.85
N ALA A 96 7.16 3.89 7.56
CA ALA A 96 6.53 2.95 8.49
C ALA A 96 7.36 2.75 9.76
N THR A 97 8.70 2.71 9.64
CA THR A 97 9.62 2.57 10.78
C THR A 97 9.52 3.73 11.77
N PHE A 98 9.29 4.95 11.28
CA PHE A 98 9.10 6.15 12.12
C PHE A 98 7.66 6.33 12.62
N GLY A 99 6.69 5.68 11.99
CA GLY A 99 5.30 5.73 12.41
C GLY A 99 5.03 4.94 13.67
N ARG A 100 3.99 5.34 14.42
CA ARG A 100 3.44 4.50 15.50
C ARG A 100 2.73 3.29 14.91
N LEU A 101 2.63 2.21 15.69
CA LEU A 101 1.87 1.03 15.27
C LEU A 101 0.39 1.39 15.13
N PRO A 102 -0.30 0.90 14.08
CA PRO A 102 -1.74 1.03 13.97
C PRO A 102 -2.47 0.23 15.07
N GLY A 103 -3.76 0.55 15.25
CA GLY A 103 -4.66 -0.28 16.05
C GLY A 103 -4.72 -1.70 15.51
N MET A 104 -5.07 -2.65 16.36
CA MET A 104 -5.27 -4.03 15.90
C MET A 104 -6.49 -4.10 14.97
N ILE A 105 -6.41 -4.90 13.92
CA ILE A 105 -7.55 -5.24 13.06
C ILE A 105 -8.59 -5.91 13.96
N THR A 106 -9.79 -5.35 14.00
CA THR A 106 -10.90 -5.90 14.80
C THR A 106 -11.38 -7.25 14.23
N GLU A 107 -12.15 -8.01 15.02
CA GLU A 107 -12.76 -9.25 14.53
C GLU A 107 -13.71 -8.98 13.35
N ASP A 108 -14.47 -7.89 13.40
CA ASP A 108 -15.37 -7.48 12.31
C ASP A 108 -14.59 -7.16 11.02
N GLU A 109 -13.49 -6.40 11.11
CA GLU A 109 -12.62 -6.10 9.97
C GLU A 109 -11.93 -7.35 9.42
N ALA A 110 -11.51 -8.27 10.30
CA ALA A 110 -10.93 -9.55 9.90
C ALA A 110 -11.97 -10.44 9.18
N PHE A 111 -13.21 -10.45 9.64
CA PHE A 111 -14.31 -11.18 9.03
C PHE A 111 -14.69 -10.61 7.65
N GLU A 112 -14.68 -9.29 7.49
CA GLU A 112 -14.87 -8.64 6.19
C GLU A 112 -13.74 -9.01 5.21
N LEU A 113 -12.49 -9.02 5.67
CA LEU A 113 -11.34 -9.47 4.88
C LEU A 113 -11.47 -10.93 4.47
N PHE A 114 -11.83 -11.84 5.39
CA PHE A 114 -12.10 -13.24 5.08
C PHE A 114 -13.18 -13.38 4.01
N SER A 115 -14.30 -12.67 4.17
CA SER A 115 -15.44 -12.76 3.25
C SER A 115 -15.08 -12.26 1.84
N ALA A 116 -14.18 -11.27 1.74
CA ALA A 116 -13.75 -10.71 0.47
C ALA A 116 -12.60 -11.47 -0.22
N THR A 117 -11.75 -12.16 0.55
CA THR A 117 -10.46 -12.68 0.04
C THR A 117 -10.21 -14.16 0.32
N GLY A 118 -11.00 -14.79 1.18
CA GLY A 118 -10.79 -16.15 1.67
C GLY A 118 -9.70 -16.29 2.74
N THR A 119 -9.08 -15.20 3.20
CA THR A 119 -8.03 -15.20 4.23
C THR A 119 -8.61 -15.49 5.60
N THR A 120 -8.19 -16.57 6.26
CA THR A 120 -8.75 -16.96 7.56
C THR A 120 -8.41 -15.95 8.66
N GLU A 121 -9.17 -15.94 9.76
CA GLU A 121 -8.84 -15.09 10.91
C GLU A 121 -7.42 -15.36 11.42
N ASP A 122 -7.02 -16.63 11.51
CA ASP A 122 -5.66 -17.02 11.91
C ASP A 122 -4.59 -16.40 10.98
N GLU A 123 -4.85 -16.38 9.67
CA GLU A 123 -3.94 -15.74 8.71
C GLU A 123 -3.90 -14.21 8.87
N VAL A 124 -5.04 -13.57 9.15
CA VAL A 124 -5.10 -12.14 9.45
C VAL A 124 -4.25 -11.84 10.69
N ARG A 125 -4.45 -12.58 11.78
CA ARG A 125 -3.72 -12.41 13.05
C ARG A 125 -2.22 -12.69 12.89
N PHE A 126 -1.88 -13.73 12.12
CA PHE A 126 -0.50 -14.06 11.82
C PHE A 126 0.22 -12.92 11.12
N GLY A 127 -0.34 -12.44 9.99
CA GLY A 127 0.29 -11.36 9.22
C GLY A 127 0.35 -10.02 9.96
N GLU A 128 -0.65 -9.72 10.77
CA GLU A 128 -0.65 -8.54 11.63
C GLU A 128 0.43 -8.63 12.71
N THR A 129 0.54 -9.76 13.40
CA THR A 129 1.55 -9.99 14.43
C THR A 129 2.95 -9.89 13.83
N GLU A 130 3.17 -10.57 12.70
CA GLU A 130 4.44 -10.53 11.99
C GLU A 130 4.81 -9.10 11.55
N ALA A 131 3.87 -8.33 10.99
CA ALA A 131 4.13 -6.93 10.64
C ALA A 131 4.51 -6.09 11.86
N ARG A 132 3.84 -6.26 13.01
CA ARG A 132 4.15 -5.52 14.24
C ARG A 132 5.53 -5.87 14.78
N ASP A 133 5.91 -7.14 14.76
CA ASP A 133 7.23 -7.61 15.20
C ASP A 133 8.33 -7.04 14.32
N TYR A 134 8.18 -7.12 13.00
CA TYR A 134 9.16 -6.57 12.06
C TYR A 134 9.21 -5.04 12.09
N LEU A 135 8.09 -4.34 12.28
CA LEU A 135 8.08 -2.88 12.45
C LEU A 135 8.81 -2.46 13.72
N THR A 136 8.66 -3.24 14.80
CA THR A 136 9.37 -3.02 16.07
C THR A 136 10.87 -3.26 15.88
N LEU A 137 11.24 -4.39 15.28
CA LEU A 137 12.64 -4.72 14.97
C LEU A 137 13.28 -3.65 14.09
N ALA A 138 12.63 -3.24 13.00
CA ALA A 138 13.13 -2.21 12.10
C ALA A 138 13.33 -0.86 12.80
N ARG A 139 12.47 -0.52 13.76
CA ARG A 139 12.59 0.72 14.55
C ARG A 139 13.77 0.66 15.53
N GLU A 140 13.93 -0.46 16.22
CA GLU A 140 15.00 -0.66 17.19
C GLU A 140 16.38 -0.75 16.54
N THR A 141 16.44 -1.33 15.33
CA THR A 141 17.70 -1.53 14.59
C THR A 141 17.98 -0.43 13.55
N GLN A 142 17.03 0.48 13.30
CA GLN A 142 17.09 1.48 12.23
C GLN A 142 17.30 0.87 10.83
N CYS A 143 16.75 -0.32 10.60
CA CYS A 143 16.87 -1.07 9.34
C CYS A 143 15.51 -1.19 8.63
N PRO A 144 15.02 -0.14 7.95
CA PRO A 144 13.77 -0.21 7.19
C PRO A 144 13.82 -1.22 6.03
N GLU A 145 15.01 -1.65 5.61
CA GLU A 145 15.23 -2.62 4.53
C GLU A 145 14.63 -3.99 4.84
N VAL A 146 14.48 -4.34 6.13
CA VAL A 146 13.82 -5.59 6.53
C VAL A 146 12.33 -5.58 6.15
N ILE A 147 11.65 -4.44 6.34
CA ILE A 147 10.27 -4.26 5.89
C ILE A 147 10.20 -4.24 4.38
N ALA A 148 11.11 -3.51 3.72
CA ALA A 148 11.14 -3.42 2.26
C ALA A 148 11.31 -4.81 1.61
N ALA A 149 12.19 -5.65 2.16
CA ALA A 149 12.40 -7.01 1.69
C ALA A 149 11.12 -7.87 1.78
N LEU A 150 10.40 -7.81 2.91
CA LEU A 150 9.14 -8.55 3.08
C LEU A 150 8.04 -8.04 2.15
N MET A 151 7.94 -6.72 1.98
CA MET A 151 7.01 -6.09 1.04
C MET A 151 7.31 -6.50 -0.41
N GLU A 152 8.58 -6.57 -0.80
CA GLU A 152 8.98 -7.09 -2.10
C GLU A 152 8.62 -8.57 -2.28
N SER A 153 8.82 -9.40 -1.25
CA SER A 153 8.41 -10.82 -1.26
C SER A 153 6.90 -10.98 -1.46
N ILE A 154 6.09 -10.08 -0.89
CA ILE A 154 4.64 -10.05 -1.13
C ILE A 154 4.35 -9.75 -2.60
N VAL A 155 4.99 -8.73 -3.18
CA VAL A 155 4.79 -8.35 -4.60
C VAL A 155 5.22 -9.47 -5.56
N ARG A 156 6.21 -10.28 -5.18
CA ARG A 156 6.68 -11.44 -5.96
C ARG A 156 5.86 -12.71 -5.72
N CYS A 157 4.82 -12.66 -4.89
CA CYS A 157 4.01 -13.81 -4.46
C CYS A 157 4.83 -14.91 -3.76
N GLU A 158 5.94 -14.53 -3.12
CA GLU A 158 6.81 -15.43 -2.35
C GLU A 158 6.30 -15.60 -0.93
N MET A 159 5.62 -14.58 -0.38
CA MET A 159 4.92 -14.64 0.91
C MET A 159 3.45 -15.02 0.68
N ARG A 160 3.04 -16.21 1.15
CA ARG A 160 1.69 -16.74 0.89
C ARG A 160 0.70 -16.51 2.03
N HIS A 161 1.12 -16.69 3.28
CA HIS A 161 0.25 -16.55 4.44
C HIS A 161 0.41 -15.18 5.09
N GLY A 162 -0.70 -14.56 5.52
CA GLY A 162 -0.70 -13.28 6.24
C GLY A 162 -0.25 -12.06 5.42
N SER A 163 0.08 -12.20 4.14
CA SER A 163 0.59 -11.10 3.30
C SER A 163 -0.36 -9.90 3.26
N LEU A 164 -1.66 -10.15 3.18
CA LEU A 164 -2.70 -9.11 3.15
C LEU A 164 -2.69 -8.23 4.40
N SER A 165 -2.82 -8.83 5.59
CA SER A 165 -2.80 -8.09 6.85
C SER A 165 -1.42 -7.51 7.15
N PHE A 166 -0.36 -8.17 6.70
CA PHE A 166 1.01 -7.64 6.83
C PHE A 166 1.15 -6.29 6.11
N PHE A 167 0.88 -6.23 4.80
CA PHE A 167 1.09 -4.97 4.07
C PHE A 167 0.09 -3.90 4.50
N TRP A 168 -1.13 -4.28 4.89
CA TRP A 168 -2.11 -3.33 5.46
C TRP A 168 -1.58 -2.67 6.73
N THR A 169 -1.00 -3.46 7.63
CA THR A 169 -0.41 -2.98 8.88
C THR A 169 0.77 -2.03 8.61
N VAL A 170 1.66 -2.40 7.69
CA VAL A 170 2.80 -1.55 7.29
C VAL A 170 2.32 -0.24 6.65
N CYS A 171 1.33 -0.29 5.75
CA CYS A 171 0.74 0.91 5.15
C CYS A 171 0.09 1.83 6.20
N GLY A 172 -0.62 1.24 7.18
CA GLY A 172 -1.19 1.97 8.31
C GLY A 172 -0.13 2.64 9.17
N ALA A 173 0.97 1.94 9.47
CA ALA A 173 2.11 2.53 10.19
C ALA A 173 2.74 3.69 9.41
N ALA A 174 2.93 3.55 8.10
CA ALA A 174 3.46 4.62 7.25
C ALA A 174 2.55 5.86 7.25
N TYR A 175 1.22 5.66 7.14
CA TYR A 175 0.25 6.76 7.24
C TYR A 175 0.35 7.49 8.59
N LEU A 176 0.38 6.73 9.69
CA LEU A 176 0.49 7.29 11.03
C LEU A 176 1.83 8.01 11.26
N GLY A 177 2.91 7.57 10.62
CA GLY A 177 4.21 8.26 10.63
C GLY A 177 4.24 9.60 9.92
N ALA A 178 3.19 9.96 9.17
CA ALA A 178 3.05 11.28 8.55
C ALA A 178 2.13 12.23 9.34
N LEU A 179 1.55 11.76 10.45
CA LEU A 179 0.73 12.57 11.36
C LEU A 179 1.53 13.15 12.54
N ASN A 180 2.79 12.71 12.70
CA ASN A 180 3.75 13.22 13.67
C ASN A 180 4.59 14.34 13.06
#